data_AF-A0A7G5GX23-F1
#
_entry.id   AF-A0A7G5GX23-F1
#
_cell.length_a   1.000
_cell.length_b   1.000
_cell.length_c   1.000
_cell.angle_alpha   90.00
_cell.angle_beta   90.00
_cell.angle_gamma   90.00
#
_symmetry.space_group_name_H-M   'P 1'
#
loop_
_entity.id
_entity.type
_entity.pdbx_description
1 polymer ?
#
loop_
_entity_poly.entity_id
_entity_poly.type
_entity_poly.pdbx_seq_one_letter_code
_entity_poly.pdbx_strand_id
1 'polypeptide(L)'
;MKLLISFFLIIISFLASAQSNKNSQPLEILFIAAAHDYGAKPIEDFSYPINKALAFKPDAVFGENLSPEDYDALDRHWNKEAIDKRLAYLTKIGYPLPKHPQAFIARQYKLLRKYPYYHQERMKLAHALYLTHDFGNASYQFYLLDKLRPAFGAEEIAAFTQILGPVDSLKNVGFRRSNEYYNIFHPIAQSLKLDKIMPMDCQKYNTPWSAAWEKTDSLYKLFEKGIEADTNSADYKTYLRLNTENNELQRLLNKANQAGKSTAFLNTADWDKYTDFGNFYGNRYLFGLKNFPEEGVRDMLKYWTLRNEGMCQNIVDRARKIGAKRVVVGVGASHRELMVKLLKEMPGVTVYTLNEYQP
;
A
#
# COMPACT_ATOMS: atom_id res chain seq x y z
N MET A 1 -14.06 -14.43 52.75
CA MET A 1 -12.72 -14.19 52.16
C MET A 1 -12.34 -15.21 51.09
N LYS A 2 -12.29 -16.53 51.37
CA LYS A 2 -11.90 -17.55 50.37
C LYS A 2 -12.76 -17.54 49.09
N LEU A 3 -14.09 -17.41 49.21
CA LEU A 3 -15.00 -17.38 48.06
C LEU A 3 -14.77 -16.16 47.14
N LEU A 4 -14.49 -15.00 47.73
CA LEU A 4 -14.18 -13.75 47.00
C LEU A 4 -12.83 -13.85 46.27
N ILE A 5 -11.83 -14.47 46.89
CA ILE A 5 -10.51 -14.70 46.28
C ILE A 5 -10.62 -15.67 45.10
N SER A 6 -11.38 -16.76 45.24
CA SER A 6 -11.63 -17.71 44.14
C SER A 6 -12.36 -17.07 42.96
N PHE A 7 -13.37 -16.22 43.22
CA PHE A 7 -14.11 -15.53 42.16
C PHE A 7 -13.23 -14.52 41.42
N PHE A 8 -12.38 -13.78 42.14
CA PHE A 8 -11.44 -12.83 41.56
C PHE A 8 -10.38 -13.52 40.69
N LEU A 9 -9.85 -14.67 41.13
CA LEU A 9 -8.91 -15.47 40.35
C LEU A 9 -9.55 -16.04 39.07
N ILE A 10 -10.79 -16.52 39.13
CA ILE A 10 -11.51 -17.00 37.94
C ILE A 10 -11.72 -15.85 36.93
N ILE A 11 -12.10 -14.66 37.38
CA ILE A 11 -12.26 -13.49 36.51
C ILE A 11 -10.92 -13.10 35.87
N ILE A 12 -9.83 -13.08 36.63
CA ILE A 12 -8.49 -12.79 36.11
C ILE A 12 -8.06 -13.84 35.07
N SER A 13 -8.27 -15.13 35.34
CA SER A 13 -7.96 -16.20 34.39
C SER A 13 -8.81 -16.11 33.12
N PHE A 14 -10.11 -15.75 33.25
CA PHE A 14 -11.00 -15.58 32.11
C PHE A 14 -10.59 -14.37 31.26
N LEU A 15 -10.24 -13.24 31.89
CA LEU A 15 -9.77 -12.03 31.19
C LEU A 15 -8.40 -12.27 30.52
N ALA A 16 -7.47 -12.96 31.18
CA ALA A 16 -6.18 -13.33 30.61
C ALA A 16 -6.34 -14.25 29.39
N SER A 17 -7.22 -15.26 29.46
CA SER A 17 -7.52 -16.16 28.34
C SER A 17 -8.26 -15.49 27.18
N ALA A 18 -9.14 -14.52 27.48
CA ALA A 18 -9.83 -13.73 26.46
C ALA A 18 -8.85 -12.79 25.72
N GLN A 19 -7.83 -12.29 26.42
CA GLN A 19 -6.80 -11.42 25.84
C GLN A 19 -5.75 -12.20 25.04
N SER A 20 -5.37 -13.41 25.46
CA SER A 20 -4.50 -14.28 24.67
C SER A 20 -5.15 -14.75 23.37
N ASN A 21 -6.47 -15.06 23.39
CA ASN A 21 -7.21 -15.51 22.20
C ASN A 21 -7.36 -14.43 21.12
N LYS A 22 -7.32 -13.13 21.47
CA LYS A 22 -7.33 -12.04 20.47
C LYS A 22 -6.02 -11.95 19.69
N ASN A 23 -4.89 -12.23 20.32
CA ASN A 23 -3.56 -12.13 19.69
C ASN A 23 -3.18 -13.36 18.85
N SER A 24 -3.98 -14.43 18.90
CA SER A 24 -3.78 -15.67 18.14
C SER A 24 -4.93 -16.01 17.20
N GLN A 25 -5.85 -15.06 16.93
CA GLN A 25 -6.91 -15.29 15.94
C GLN A 25 -6.26 -15.61 14.59
N PRO A 26 -6.60 -16.77 13.98
CA PRO A 26 -6.08 -17.15 12.67
C PRO A 26 -6.41 -16.08 11.64
N LEU A 27 -5.38 -15.59 10.95
CA LEU A 27 -5.47 -14.63 9.87
C LEU A 27 -4.69 -15.16 8.67
N GLU A 28 -5.39 -15.37 7.57
CA GLU A 28 -4.78 -15.72 6.28
C GLU A 28 -4.64 -14.44 5.43
N ILE A 29 -3.47 -14.27 4.83
CA ILE A 29 -3.13 -13.11 4.01
C ILE A 29 -2.76 -13.58 2.61
N LEU A 30 -3.46 -13.07 1.59
CA LEU A 30 -2.96 -13.10 0.21
C LEU A 30 -2.21 -11.81 -0.07
N PHE A 31 -0.89 -11.91 -0.20
CA PHE A 31 0.00 -10.78 -0.43
C PHE A 31 0.24 -10.58 -1.93
N ILE A 32 -0.05 -9.38 -2.42
CA ILE A 32 0.09 -9.00 -3.83
C ILE A 32 1.00 -7.77 -3.90
N ALA A 33 2.24 -7.99 -4.32
CA ALA A 33 3.16 -6.93 -4.71
C ALA A 33 2.76 -6.35 -6.08
N ALA A 34 2.66 -5.03 -6.20
CA ALA A 34 2.23 -4.36 -7.43
C ALA A 34 3.14 -3.17 -7.80
N ALA A 35 3.09 -2.77 -9.06
CA ALA A 35 3.71 -1.51 -9.50
C ALA A 35 2.78 -0.34 -9.15
N HIS A 36 3.33 0.81 -8.76
CA HIS A 36 2.51 2.01 -8.54
C HIS A 36 1.96 2.64 -9.83
N ASP A 37 2.50 2.24 -10.99
CA ASP A 37 2.07 2.73 -12.30
C ASP A 37 2.26 1.65 -13.37
N TYR A 38 1.20 1.38 -14.13
CA TYR A 38 1.15 0.50 -15.30
C TYR A 38 1.07 1.28 -16.62
N GLY A 39 1.17 2.61 -16.57
CA GLY A 39 1.09 3.51 -17.71
C GLY A 39 -0.34 3.77 -18.19
N ALA A 40 -0.48 4.70 -19.15
CA ALA A 40 -1.79 5.14 -19.64
C ALA A 40 -2.54 4.07 -20.46
N LYS A 41 -1.81 3.11 -21.02
CA LYS A 41 -2.34 1.98 -21.82
C LYS A 41 -1.67 0.69 -21.31
N PRO A 42 -2.08 0.18 -20.15
CA PRO A 42 -1.44 -1.00 -19.57
C PRO A 42 -1.63 -2.21 -20.49
N ILE A 43 -0.55 -2.96 -20.71
CA ILE A 43 -0.56 -4.27 -21.41
C ILE A 43 -0.83 -5.40 -20.41
N GLU A 44 -0.69 -5.12 -19.12
CA GLU A 44 -0.86 -6.07 -18.02
C GLU A 44 -2.20 -6.81 -18.06
N ASP A 45 -2.14 -8.13 -17.89
CA ASP A 45 -3.32 -8.94 -17.62
C ASP A 45 -3.67 -8.90 -16.13
N PHE A 46 -4.56 -7.97 -15.77
CA PHE A 46 -5.05 -7.84 -14.41
C PHE A 46 -5.98 -8.98 -13.97
N SER A 47 -6.43 -9.85 -14.88
CA SER A 47 -7.30 -10.97 -14.50
C SER A 47 -6.59 -11.97 -13.59
N TYR A 48 -5.29 -12.16 -13.76
CA TYR A 48 -4.49 -13.07 -12.93
C TYR A 48 -4.52 -12.70 -11.43
N PRO A 49 -4.10 -11.49 -10.99
CA PRO A 49 -4.18 -11.11 -9.58
C PRO A 49 -5.62 -11.00 -9.06
N ILE A 50 -6.56 -10.51 -9.88
CA ILE A 50 -7.97 -10.37 -9.48
C ILE A 50 -8.60 -11.74 -9.23
N ASN A 51 -8.47 -12.70 -10.15
CA ASN A 51 -9.10 -14.01 -10.03
C ASN A 51 -8.57 -14.79 -8.81
N LYS A 52 -7.26 -14.73 -8.55
CA LYS A 52 -6.68 -15.34 -7.34
C LYS A 52 -7.23 -14.70 -6.05
N ALA A 53 -7.33 -13.37 -6.00
CA ALA A 53 -7.93 -12.68 -4.88
C ALA A 53 -9.41 -13.03 -4.66
N LEU A 54 -10.20 -13.13 -5.72
CA LEU A 54 -11.60 -13.54 -5.63
C LEU A 54 -11.75 -14.98 -5.15
N ALA A 55 -10.89 -15.89 -5.62
CA ALA A 55 -10.90 -17.28 -5.18
C ALA A 55 -10.47 -17.45 -3.71
N PHE A 56 -9.59 -16.57 -3.22
CA PHE A 56 -9.20 -16.52 -1.81
C PHE A 56 -10.35 -16.11 -0.86
N LYS A 57 -11.34 -15.38 -1.38
CA LYS A 57 -12.53 -14.89 -0.64
C LYS A 57 -12.16 -14.09 0.62
N PRO A 58 -11.42 -12.97 0.49
CA PRO A 58 -11.05 -12.15 1.63
C PRO A 58 -12.24 -11.38 2.19
N ASP A 59 -12.21 -11.16 3.50
CA ASP A 59 -13.14 -10.30 4.25
C ASP A 59 -12.78 -8.81 4.11
N ALA A 60 -11.52 -8.50 3.78
CA ALA A 60 -11.03 -7.14 3.60
C ALA A 60 -9.87 -7.06 2.59
N VAL A 61 -9.73 -5.88 1.98
CA VAL A 61 -8.58 -5.52 1.14
C VAL A 61 -7.83 -4.38 1.82
N PHE A 62 -6.52 -4.54 2.00
CA PHE A 62 -5.62 -3.55 2.55
C PHE A 62 -4.80 -2.88 1.45
N GLY A 63 -4.67 -1.56 1.55
CA GLY A 63 -3.85 -0.74 0.65
C GLY A 63 -2.82 0.07 1.41
N GLU A 64 -1.70 0.35 0.75
CA GLU A 64 -0.66 1.32 1.15
C GLU A 64 -1.19 2.76 1.17
N ASN A 65 -2.10 3.02 2.11
CA ASN A 65 -2.63 4.32 2.45
C ASN A 65 -2.53 4.49 3.96
N LEU A 66 -2.26 5.72 4.40
CA LEU A 66 -2.38 6.10 5.82
C LEU A 66 -3.85 6.09 6.24
N SER A 67 -4.11 5.76 7.51
CA SER A 67 -5.41 6.09 8.10
C SER A 67 -5.51 7.61 8.31
N PRO A 68 -6.73 8.18 8.45
CA PRO A 68 -6.89 9.58 8.84
C PRO A 68 -6.08 9.93 10.09
N GLU A 69 -6.14 9.06 11.11
CA GLU A 69 -5.45 9.28 12.37
C GLU A 69 -3.93 9.24 12.21
N ASP A 70 -3.40 8.34 11.38
CA ASP A 70 -1.96 8.30 11.10
C ASP A 70 -1.51 9.51 10.28
N TYR A 71 -2.34 9.97 9.33
CA TYR A 71 -2.03 11.15 8.53
C TYR A 71 -1.96 12.41 9.41
N ASP A 72 -2.96 12.61 10.26
CA ASP A 72 -3.04 13.76 11.16
C ASP A 72 -1.93 13.80 12.21
N ALA A 73 -1.35 12.64 12.54
CA ALA A 73 -0.24 12.53 13.49
C ALA A 73 1.14 12.82 12.87
N LEU A 74 1.24 13.02 11.54
CA LEU A 74 2.51 13.16 10.83
C LEU A 74 2.71 14.59 10.31
N ASP A 75 3.76 15.26 10.81
CA ASP A 75 4.17 16.57 10.28
C ASP A 75 4.68 16.49 8.83
N ARG A 76 5.40 15.41 8.50
CA ARG A 76 5.94 15.12 7.18
C ARG A 76 5.77 13.64 6.85
N HIS A 77 5.51 13.37 5.59
CA HIS A 77 5.33 12.01 5.08
C HIS A 77 5.60 12.00 3.57
N TRP A 78 5.87 10.83 3.02
CA TRP A 78 6.03 10.58 1.59
C TRP A 78 4.78 11.06 0.85
N ASN A 79 4.99 11.86 -0.21
CA ASN A 79 3.95 12.40 -1.08
C ASN A 79 3.04 13.51 -0.49
N LYS A 80 3.43 14.13 0.65
CA LYS A 80 2.66 15.22 1.28
C LYS A 80 2.30 16.35 0.30
N GLU A 81 3.25 16.83 -0.51
CA GLU A 81 3.00 17.93 -1.44
C GLU A 81 1.92 17.63 -2.49
N ALA A 82 1.89 16.41 -3.01
CA ALA A 82 0.88 16.02 -3.98
C ALA A 82 -0.51 15.91 -3.35
N ILE A 83 -0.57 15.42 -2.10
CA ILE A 83 -1.80 15.37 -1.31
C ILE A 83 -2.28 16.79 -0.98
N ASP A 84 -1.39 17.67 -0.54
CA ASP A 84 -1.71 19.07 -0.22
C ASP A 84 -2.24 19.82 -1.46
N LYS A 85 -1.67 19.57 -2.65
CA LYS A 85 -2.20 20.11 -3.92
C LYS A 85 -3.64 19.68 -4.20
N ARG A 86 -3.96 18.41 -3.96
CA ARG A 86 -5.31 17.86 -4.16
C ARG A 86 -6.29 18.36 -3.11
N LEU A 87 -5.87 18.47 -1.85
CA LEU A 87 -6.64 19.07 -0.77
C LEU A 87 -6.97 20.53 -1.08
N ALA A 88 -5.97 21.31 -1.51
CA ALA A 88 -6.17 22.69 -1.91
C ALA A 88 -7.15 22.82 -3.08
N TYR A 89 -7.06 21.90 -4.06
CA TYR A 89 -8.01 21.87 -5.19
C TYR A 89 -9.46 21.64 -4.71
N LEU A 90 -9.73 20.59 -3.93
CA LEU A 90 -11.09 20.31 -3.46
C LEU A 90 -11.60 21.39 -2.50
N THR A 91 -10.73 21.94 -1.64
CA THR A 91 -11.08 23.06 -0.76
C THR A 91 -11.49 24.30 -1.56
N LYS A 92 -10.79 24.58 -2.67
CA LYS A 92 -11.08 25.72 -3.56
C LYS A 92 -12.43 25.59 -4.28
N ILE A 93 -12.91 24.37 -4.54
CA ILE A 93 -14.25 24.15 -5.10
C ILE A 93 -15.32 24.72 -4.16
N GLY A 94 -15.07 24.69 -2.84
CA GLY A 94 -15.93 25.33 -1.86
C GLY A 94 -17.21 24.56 -1.54
N TYR A 95 -17.29 23.27 -1.88
CA TYR A 95 -18.39 22.43 -1.40
C TYR A 95 -18.25 22.21 0.12
N PRO A 96 -19.28 22.48 0.93
CA PRO A 96 -19.13 22.50 2.37
C PRO A 96 -18.92 21.10 2.96
N LEU A 97 -17.97 20.99 3.90
CA LEU A 97 -17.86 19.80 4.74
C LEU A 97 -19.05 19.75 5.73
N PRO A 98 -19.70 18.60 5.95
CA PRO A 98 -20.76 18.47 6.93
C PRO A 98 -20.27 18.78 8.35
N LYS A 99 -21.09 19.44 9.18
CA LYS A 99 -20.74 19.80 10.58
C LYS A 99 -20.24 18.64 11.43
N HIS A 100 -20.76 17.43 11.21
CA HIS A 100 -20.36 16.20 11.89
C HIS A 100 -19.87 15.18 10.86
N PRO A 101 -18.63 15.32 10.34
CA PRO A 101 -18.19 14.61 9.15
C PRO A 101 -18.12 13.09 9.37
N GLN A 102 -17.65 12.63 10.54
CA GLN A 102 -17.59 11.19 10.83
C GLN A 102 -18.98 10.53 10.90
N ALA A 103 -19.94 11.20 11.55
CA ALA A 103 -21.32 10.73 11.59
C ALA A 103 -21.96 10.74 10.20
N PHE A 104 -21.65 11.75 9.37
CA PHE A 104 -22.07 11.81 7.99
C PHE A 104 -21.51 10.65 7.16
N ILE A 105 -20.19 10.43 7.19
CA ILE A 105 -19.51 9.34 6.49
C ILE A 105 -20.12 7.98 6.86
N ALA A 106 -20.31 7.72 8.16
CA ALA A 106 -20.92 6.47 8.63
C ALA A 106 -22.35 6.26 8.10
N ARG A 107 -23.17 7.33 8.04
CA ARG A 107 -24.50 7.27 7.45
C ARG A 107 -24.46 7.04 5.94
N GLN A 108 -23.54 7.69 5.24
CA GLN A 108 -23.40 7.52 3.79
C GLN A 108 -23.02 6.10 3.40
N TYR A 109 -22.10 5.46 4.12
CA TYR A 109 -21.81 4.04 3.90
C TYR A 109 -23.04 3.15 4.09
N LYS A 110 -23.83 3.37 5.14
CA LYS A 110 -25.08 2.63 5.36
C LYS A 110 -26.09 2.85 4.23
N LEU A 111 -26.23 4.09 3.77
CA LEU A 111 -27.14 4.46 2.68
C LEU A 111 -26.73 3.81 1.36
N LEU A 112 -25.46 3.96 0.97
CA LEU A 112 -24.93 3.47 -0.31
C LEU A 112 -24.84 1.95 -0.38
N ARG A 113 -24.77 1.25 0.76
CA ARG A 113 -24.91 -0.21 0.79
C ARG A 113 -26.31 -0.66 0.37
N LYS A 114 -27.34 0.11 0.72
CA LYS A 114 -28.73 -0.17 0.33
C LYS A 114 -29.08 0.38 -1.06
N TYR A 115 -28.51 1.53 -1.42
CA TYR A 115 -28.78 2.25 -2.66
C TYR A 115 -27.47 2.60 -3.38
N PRO A 116 -26.80 1.63 -4.03
CA PRO A 116 -25.48 1.84 -4.62
C PRO A 116 -25.44 2.85 -5.77
N TYR A 117 -26.59 3.12 -6.39
CA TYR A 117 -26.77 4.05 -7.50
C TYR A 117 -27.21 5.47 -7.08
N TYR A 118 -27.18 5.79 -5.78
CA TYR A 118 -27.35 7.19 -5.34
C TYR A 118 -26.05 7.95 -5.58
N HIS A 119 -25.81 8.30 -6.84
CA HIS A 119 -24.52 8.85 -7.32
C HIS A 119 -24.13 10.13 -6.60
N GLN A 120 -25.05 11.07 -6.38
CA GLN A 120 -24.77 12.31 -5.66
C GLN A 120 -24.37 12.06 -4.20
N GLU A 121 -24.98 11.07 -3.52
CA GLU A 121 -24.60 10.70 -2.16
C GLU A 121 -23.18 10.09 -2.12
N ARG A 122 -22.81 9.32 -3.16
CA ARG A 122 -21.44 8.83 -3.33
C ARG A 122 -20.45 9.95 -3.60
N MET A 123 -20.82 10.98 -4.37
CA MET A 123 -19.99 12.18 -4.57
C MET A 123 -19.73 12.90 -3.25
N LYS A 124 -20.78 13.11 -2.44
CA LYS A 124 -20.65 13.73 -1.12
C LYS A 124 -19.80 12.90 -0.16
N LEU A 125 -19.92 11.57 -0.21
CA LEU A 125 -19.06 10.67 0.56
C LEU A 125 -17.60 10.79 0.14
N ALA A 126 -17.30 10.74 -1.17
CA ALA A 126 -15.94 10.89 -1.68
C ALA A 126 -15.30 12.21 -1.25
N HIS A 127 -16.06 13.31 -1.35
CA HIS A 127 -15.63 14.63 -0.90
C HIS A 127 -15.34 14.67 0.61
N ALA A 128 -16.26 14.16 1.43
CA ALA A 128 -16.11 14.14 2.88
C ALA A 128 -14.90 13.29 3.32
N LEU A 129 -14.73 12.09 2.75
CA LEU A 129 -13.58 11.22 3.01
C LEU A 129 -12.26 11.93 2.71
N TYR A 130 -12.21 12.63 1.57
CA TYR A 130 -11.00 13.33 1.14
C TYR A 130 -10.61 14.46 2.10
N LEU A 131 -11.59 15.30 2.48
CA LEU A 131 -11.37 16.42 3.40
C LEU A 131 -11.16 15.98 4.86
N THR A 132 -11.44 14.71 5.19
CA THR A 132 -11.09 14.09 6.47
C THR A 132 -9.90 13.12 6.34
N HIS A 133 -9.06 13.31 5.32
CA HIS A 133 -7.80 12.58 5.10
C HIS A 133 -7.91 11.05 4.95
N ASP A 134 -9.10 10.50 4.67
CA ASP A 134 -9.29 9.10 4.30
C ASP A 134 -9.09 8.92 2.79
N PHE A 135 -7.86 9.17 2.33
CA PHE A 135 -7.54 9.23 0.91
C PHE A 135 -7.71 7.89 0.20
N GLY A 136 -7.42 6.77 0.88
CA GLY A 136 -7.61 5.43 0.33
C GLY A 136 -9.07 5.17 0.00
N ASN A 137 -9.99 5.45 0.94
CA ASN A 137 -11.41 5.27 0.68
C ASN A 137 -11.98 6.34 -0.26
N ALA A 138 -11.49 7.58 -0.21
CA ALA A 138 -11.87 8.60 -1.18
C ALA A 138 -11.53 8.12 -2.61
N SER A 139 -10.29 7.63 -2.82
CA SER A 139 -9.82 7.05 -4.09
C SER A 139 -10.72 5.91 -4.57
N TYR A 140 -11.15 5.02 -3.67
CA TYR A 140 -12.07 3.95 -4.00
C TYR A 140 -13.46 4.47 -4.42
N GLN A 141 -13.99 5.49 -3.73
CA GLN A 141 -15.26 6.10 -4.15
C GLN A 141 -15.14 6.81 -5.50
N PHE A 142 -14.02 7.47 -5.79
CA PHE A 142 -13.74 8.04 -7.11
C PHE A 142 -13.69 6.97 -8.21
N TYR A 143 -13.07 5.83 -7.93
CA TYR A 143 -13.07 4.69 -8.86
C TYR A 143 -14.51 4.25 -9.19
N LEU A 144 -15.36 4.05 -8.18
CA LEU A 144 -16.75 3.64 -8.39
C LEU A 144 -17.54 4.68 -9.18
N LEU A 145 -17.37 5.97 -8.85
CA LEU A 145 -17.98 7.07 -9.60
C LEU A 145 -17.52 7.09 -11.06
N ASP A 146 -16.23 6.87 -11.33
CA ASP A 146 -15.71 6.86 -12.70
C ASP A 146 -16.26 5.70 -13.54
N LYS A 147 -16.55 4.55 -12.91
CA LYS A 147 -17.23 3.42 -13.56
C LYS A 147 -18.71 3.69 -13.85
N LEU A 148 -19.38 4.43 -12.97
CA LEU A 148 -20.80 4.77 -13.11
C LEU A 148 -21.04 5.98 -14.03
N ARG A 149 -20.02 6.83 -14.19
CA ARG A 149 -20.08 8.09 -14.93
C ARG A 149 -20.65 8.01 -16.36
N PRO A 150 -20.39 6.96 -17.17
CA PRO A 150 -21.01 6.86 -18.50
C PRO A 150 -22.55 6.89 -18.49
N ALA A 151 -23.18 6.60 -17.34
CA ALA A 151 -24.63 6.63 -17.18
C ALA A 151 -25.18 7.93 -16.55
N PHE A 152 -24.33 8.92 -16.25
CA PHE A 152 -24.78 10.17 -15.63
C PHE A 152 -25.59 11.04 -16.62
N GLY A 153 -26.76 11.49 -16.18
CA GLY A 153 -27.52 12.56 -16.80
C GLY A 153 -27.00 13.96 -16.43
N ALA A 154 -27.66 14.99 -16.95
CA ALA A 154 -27.25 16.38 -16.78
C ALA A 154 -27.16 16.82 -15.31
N GLU A 155 -28.11 16.40 -14.47
CA GLU A 155 -28.13 16.72 -13.04
C GLU A 155 -26.93 16.11 -12.30
N GLU A 156 -26.56 14.88 -12.63
CA GLU A 156 -25.42 14.20 -11.99
C GLU A 156 -24.09 14.79 -12.44
N ILE A 157 -23.98 15.22 -13.71
CA ILE A 157 -22.80 15.94 -14.21
C ILE A 157 -22.66 17.29 -13.50
N ALA A 158 -23.77 18.03 -13.33
CA ALA A 158 -23.78 19.31 -12.62
C ALA A 158 -23.38 19.12 -11.15
N ALA A 159 -23.98 18.14 -10.46
CA ALA A 159 -23.64 17.80 -9.08
C ALA A 159 -22.18 17.36 -8.93
N PHE A 160 -21.67 16.53 -9.85
CA PHE A 160 -20.27 16.10 -9.85
C PHE A 160 -19.34 17.30 -9.95
N THR A 161 -19.60 18.21 -10.89
CA THR A 161 -18.80 19.43 -11.08
C THR A 161 -18.84 20.33 -9.85
N GLN A 162 -20.01 20.47 -9.22
CA GLN A 162 -20.18 21.28 -8.01
C GLN A 162 -19.49 20.68 -6.77
N ILE A 163 -19.50 19.35 -6.61
CA ILE A 163 -19.02 18.68 -5.40
C ILE A 163 -17.53 18.32 -5.51
N LEU A 164 -17.12 17.80 -6.66
CA LEU A 164 -15.79 17.19 -6.88
C LEU A 164 -14.97 17.93 -7.93
N GLY A 165 -15.60 18.85 -8.67
CA GLY A 165 -14.95 19.59 -9.75
C GLY A 165 -15.11 18.90 -11.10
N PRO A 166 -14.76 19.60 -12.20
CA PRO A 166 -14.86 19.02 -13.53
C PRO A 166 -13.97 17.79 -13.68
N VAL A 167 -14.47 16.80 -14.39
CA VAL A 167 -13.86 15.46 -14.51
C VAL A 167 -12.41 15.51 -15.02
N ASP A 168 -12.12 16.35 -16.00
CA ASP A 168 -10.77 16.46 -16.56
C ASP A 168 -9.76 17.05 -15.56
N SER A 169 -10.24 17.82 -14.58
CA SER A 169 -9.39 18.35 -13.52
C SER A 169 -9.01 17.29 -12.48
N LEU A 170 -9.85 16.27 -12.25
CA LEU A 170 -9.53 15.18 -11.30
C LEU A 170 -8.33 14.35 -11.75
N LYS A 171 -8.20 14.08 -13.04
CA LYS A 171 -6.99 13.44 -13.60
C LYS A 171 -5.75 14.31 -13.38
N ASN A 172 -5.88 15.61 -13.61
CA ASN A 172 -4.77 16.57 -13.49
C ASN A 172 -4.30 16.76 -12.04
N VAL A 173 -5.19 16.55 -11.06
CA VAL A 173 -4.80 16.56 -9.64
C VAL A 173 -4.36 15.18 -9.13
N GLY A 174 -4.38 14.13 -9.95
CA GLY A 174 -3.70 12.87 -9.63
C GLY A 174 -4.61 11.68 -9.30
N PHE A 175 -5.90 11.75 -9.60
CA PHE A 175 -6.77 10.57 -9.66
C PHE A 175 -6.52 9.83 -10.98
N ARG A 176 -5.42 9.09 -11.04
CA ARG A 176 -4.95 8.39 -12.24
C ARG A 176 -5.55 7.00 -12.35
N ARG A 177 -5.86 6.59 -13.58
CA ARG A 177 -6.34 5.23 -13.91
C ARG A 177 -5.21 4.22 -14.14
N SER A 178 -3.95 4.66 -14.05
CA SER A 178 -2.79 3.85 -14.40
C SER A 178 -2.20 3.07 -13.22
N ASN A 179 -2.67 3.31 -11.99
CA ASN A 179 -2.11 2.71 -10.78
C ASN A 179 -2.72 1.33 -10.45
N GLU A 180 -2.09 0.62 -9.51
CA GLU A 180 -2.50 -0.67 -8.95
C GLU A 180 -3.88 -0.64 -8.31
N TYR A 181 -4.27 0.46 -7.69
CA TYR A 181 -5.57 0.56 -7.05
C TYR A 181 -6.71 0.53 -8.07
N TYR A 182 -6.61 1.34 -9.12
CA TYR A 182 -7.63 1.40 -10.16
C TYR A 182 -7.73 0.08 -10.94
N ASN A 183 -6.61 -0.60 -11.16
CA ASN A 183 -6.55 -1.76 -12.03
C ASN A 183 -6.62 -3.12 -11.32
N ILE A 184 -6.29 -3.20 -10.02
CA ILE A 184 -6.26 -4.47 -9.26
C ILE A 184 -7.14 -4.37 -8.00
N PHE A 185 -6.79 -3.50 -7.05
CA PHE A 185 -7.36 -3.59 -5.70
C PHE A 185 -8.79 -3.04 -5.57
N HIS A 186 -9.13 -1.95 -6.25
CA HIS A 186 -10.52 -1.47 -6.31
C HIS A 186 -11.45 -2.44 -7.05
N PRO A 187 -11.07 -3.02 -8.21
CA PRO A 187 -11.82 -4.12 -8.81
C PRO A 187 -12.09 -5.28 -7.86
N ILE A 188 -11.07 -5.74 -7.11
CA ILE A 188 -11.24 -6.81 -6.11
C ILE A 188 -12.28 -6.39 -5.06
N ALA A 189 -12.13 -5.21 -4.46
CA ALA A 189 -13.07 -4.72 -3.46
C ALA A 189 -14.49 -4.56 -4.00
N GLN A 190 -14.65 -4.07 -5.25
CA GLN A 190 -15.94 -3.92 -5.90
C GLN A 190 -16.60 -5.28 -6.15
N SER A 191 -15.87 -6.24 -6.69
CA SER A 191 -16.36 -7.59 -6.97
C SER A 191 -16.79 -8.32 -5.70
N LEU A 192 -16.13 -8.06 -4.57
CA LEU A 192 -16.49 -8.59 -3.25
C LEU A 192 -17.55 -7.77 -2.51
N LYS A 193 -18.04 -6.68 -3.13
CA LYS A 193 -19.01 -5.74 -2.54
C LYS A 193 -18.52 -5.14 -1.21
N LEU A 194 -17.21 -4.94 -1.08
CA LEU A 194 -16.62 -4.26 0.07
C LEU A 194 -16.87 -2.76 -0.05
N ASP A 195 -17.33 -2.15 1.04
CA ASP A 195 -17.59 -0.71 1.11
C ASP A 195 -16.28 0.11 1.19
N LYS A 196 -15.19 -0.53 1.65
CA LYS A 196 -13.94 0.14 2.04
C LYS A 196 -12.68 -0.63 1.64
N ILE A 197 -11.59 0.11 1.49
CA ILE A 197 -10.22 -0.38 1.53
C ILE A 197 -9.64 -0.02 2.90
N MET A 198 -8.97 -0.97 3.53
CA MET A 198 -8.35 -0.78 4.84
C MET A 198 -6.96 -0.14 4.67
N PRO A 199 -6.63 0.90 5.44
CA PRO A 199 -5.29 1.47 5.42
C PRO A 199 -4.31 0.55 6.15
N MET A 200 -3.08 0.44 5.65
CA MET A 200 -1.98 -0.21 6.38
C MET A 200 -0.69 0.60 6.47
N ASP A 201 -0.54 1.67 5.69
CA ASP A 201 0.75 2.33 5.58
C ASP A 201 1.25 2.87 6.93
N CYS A 202 2.57 2.94 7.10
CA CYS A 202 3.22 3.47 8.29
C CYS A 202 4.37 4.39 7.87
N GLN A 203 4.17 5.70 7.98
CA GLN A 203 5.16 6.68 7.53
C GLN A 203 5.87 7.42 8.68
N LYS A 204 5.77 6.91 9.91
CA LYS A 204 6.43 7.45 11.11
C LYS A 204 7.94 7.63 10.95
N TYR A 205 8.55 6.79 10.14
CA TYR A 205 9.99 6.78 9.89
C TYR A 205 10.39 7.41 8.56
N ASN A 206 9.47 8.08 7.86
CA ASN A 206 9.76 8.67 6.56
C ASN A 206 10.87 9.73 6.62
N THR A 207 10.80 10.67 7.56
CA THR A 207 11.83 11.71 7.70
C THR A 207 13.24 11.15 7.95
N PRO A 208 13.48 10.28 8.95
CA PRO A 208 14.80 9.72 9.13
C PRO A 208 15.22 8.78 7.99
N TRP A 209 14.28 8.09 7.34
CA TRP A 209 14.57 7.30 6.14
C TRP A 209 15.04 8.18 4.97
N SER A 210 14.34 9.28 4.67
CA SER A 210 14.74 10.21 3.60
C SER A 210 16.13 10.80 3.84
N ALA A 211 16.42 11.21 5.09
CA ALA A 211 17.75 11.73 5.43
C ALA A 211 18.86 10.68 5.26
N ALA A 212 18.61 9.43 5.68
CA ALA A 212 19.56 8.33 5.48
C ALA A 212 19.74 8.00 4.00
N TRP A 213 18.65 8.01 3.22
CA TRP A 213 18.66 7.76 1.80
C TRP A 213 19.46 8.83 1.03
N GLU A 214 19.18 10.13 1.25
CA GLU A 214 19.88 11.24 0.60
C GLU A 214 21.39 11.24 0.86
N LYS A 215 21.78 10.95 2.11
CA LYS A 215 23.19 10.81 2.50
C LYS A 215 23.84 9.63 1.78
N THR A 216 23.16 8.49 1.75
CA THR A 216 23.66 7.26 1.12
C THR A 216 23.78 7.43 -0.39
N ASP A 217 22.80 8.03 -1.04
CA ASP A 217 22.81 8.36 -2.47
C ASP A 217 24.06 9.17 -2.86
N SER A 218 24.37 10.19 -2.07
CA SER A 218 25.53 11.05 -2.28
C SER A 218 26.84 10.27 -2.17
N LEU A 219 26.96 9.40 -1.16
CA LEU A 219 28.15 8.56 -0.98
C LEU A 219 28.27 7.46 -2.04
N TYR A 220 27.15 6.87 -2.45
CA TYR A 220 27.12 5.83 -3.47
C TYR A 220 27.59 6.37 -4.82
N LYS A 221 27.19 7.59 -5.20
CA LYS A 221 27.71 8.27 -6.40
C LYS A 221 29.23 8.49 -6.38
N LEU A 222 29.81 8.72 -5.20
CA LEU A 222 31.27 8.81 -5.06
C LEU A 222 31.93 7.44 -5.16
N PHE A 223 31.31 6.41 -4.56
CA PHE A 223 31.73 5.02 -4.70
C PHE A 223 31.74 4.58 -6.17
N GLU A 224 30.65 4.80 -6.93
CA GLU A 224 30.56 4.42 -8.35
C GLU A 224 31.68 5.06 -9.18
N LYS A 225 31.92 6.36 -9.00
CA LYS A 225 33.05 7.05 -9.68
C LYS A 225 34.40 6.47 -9.28
N GLY A 226 34.57 6.12 -8.01
CA GLY A 226 35.82 5.59 -7.48
C GLY A 226 36.11 4.16 -7.98
N ILE A 227 35.10 3.30 -7.99
CA ILE A 227 35.25 1.90 -8.43
C ILE A 227 35.44 1.80 -9.95
N GLU A 228 34.83 2.70 -10.72
CA GLU A 228 35.01 2.78 -12.17
C GLU A 228 36.37 3.38 -12.60
N ALA A 229 37.07 4.07 -11.69
CA ALA A 229 38.41 4.60 -11.96
C ALA A 229 39.51 3.53 -11.92
N ASP A 230 39.30 2.39 -11.25
CA ASP A 230 40.23 1.26 -11.18
C ASP A 230 39.57 -0.03 -11.69
N THR A 231 39.43 -0.10 -13.01
CA THR A 231 38.78 -1.22 -13.71
C THR A 231 39.56 -2.54 -13.66
N ASN A 232 40.79 -2.53 -13.14
CA ASN A 232 41.61 -3.73 -12.99
C ASN A 232 41.46 -4.41 -11.62
N SER A 233 40.88 -3.71 -10.64
CA SER A 233 40.68 -4.21 -9.28
C SER A 233 39.73 -5.43 -9.20
N ALA A 234 39.91 -6.25 -8.17
CA ALA A 234 38.98 -7.34 -7.87
C ALA A 234 37.58 -6.82 -7.49
N ASP A 235 37.53 -5.66 -6.84
CA ASP A 235 36.28 -4.99 -6.44
C ASP A 235 35.49 -4.54 -7.68
N TYR A 236 36.14 -3.92 -8.67
CA TYR A 236 35.50 -3.55 -9.93
C TYR A 236 34.94 -4.78 -10.66
N LYS A 237 35.68 -5.89 -10.71
CA LYS A 237 35.18 -7.13 -11.34
C LYS A 237 33.93 -7.66 -10.63
N THR A 238 33.87 -7.54 -9.30
CA THR A 238 32.69 -7.91 -8.51
C THR A 238 31.51 -6.98 -8.80
N TYR A 239 31.74 -5.67 -8.79
CA TYR A 239 30.73 -4.66 -9.11
C TYR A 239 30.18 -4.84 -10.54
N LEU A 240 31.05 -5.02 -11.55
CA LEU A 240 30.66 -5.23 -12.94
C LEU A 240 29.81 -6.50 -13.12
N ARG A 241 30.16 -7.60 -12.42
CA ARG A 241 29.35 -8.83 -12.43
C ARG A 241 27.94 -8.57 -11.91
N LEU A 242 27.81 -7.84 -10.80
CA LEU A 242 26.53 -7.52 -10.18
C LEU A 242 25.70 -6.56 -11.06
N ASN A 243 26.32 -5.58 -11.71
CA ASN A 243 25.64 -4.73 -12.68
C ASN A 243 25.16 -5.51 -13.91
N THR A 244 25.98 -6.44 -14.42
CA THR A 244 25.57 -7.33 -15.51
C THR A 244 24.34 -8.17 -15.11
N GLU A 245 24.33 -8.69 -13.89
CA GLU A 245 23.20 -9.42 -13.35
C GLU A 245 21.95 -8.54 -13.20
N ASN A 246 22.09 -7.32 -12.68
CA ASN A 246 20.99 -6.36 -12.58
C ASN A 246 20.37 -6.04 -13.95
N ASN A 247 21.21 -5.92 -14.99
CA ASN A 247 20.76 -5.71 -16.37
C ASN A 247 20.01 -6.92 -16.95
N GLU A 248 20.36 -8.15 -16.55
CA GLU A 248 19.58 -9.35 -16.90
C GLU A 248 18.21 -9.33 -16.21
N LEU A 249 18.15 -9.02 -14.91
CA LEU A 249 16.90 -8.88 -14.17
C LEU A 249 15.97 -7.83 -14.79
N GLN A 250 16.52 -6.69 -15.23
CA GLN A 250 15.75 -5.68 -15.97
C GLN A 250 15.21 -6.21 -17.30
N ARG A 251 15.98 -7.01 -18.04
CA ARG A 251 15.51 -7.67 -19.27
C ARG A 251 14.39 -8.66 -18.99
N LEU A 252 14.44 -9.41 -17.89
CA LEU A 252 13.37 -10.30 -17.47
C LEU A 252 12.09 -9.52 -17.11
N LEU A 253 12.21 -8.41 -16.37
CA LEU A 253 11.10 -7.50 -16.09
C LEU A 253 10.48 -6.97 -17.38
N ASN A 254 11.29 -6.46 -18.31
CA ASN A 254 10.80 -5.94 -19.59
C ASN A 254 10.08 -7.03 -20.41
N LYS A 255 10.61 -8.25 -20.44
CA LYS A 255 9.96 -9.40 -21.07
C LYS A 255 8.62 -9.73 -20.41
N ALA A 256 8.55 -9.70 -19.08
CA ALA A 256 7.31 -9.91 -18.34
C ALA A 256 6.27 -8.81 -18.64
N ASN A 257 6.70 -7.54 -18.68
CA ASN A 257 5.85 -6.40 -19.03
C ASN A 257 5.25 -6.56 -20.43
N GLN A 258 6.07 -6.90 -21.42
CA GLN A 258 5.63 -7.14 -22.80
C GLN A 258 4.66 -8.32 -22.92
N ALA A 259 4.79 -9.32 -22.04
CA ALA A 259 3.90 -10.46 -21.97
C ALA A 259 2.63 -10.22 -21.12
N GLY A 260 2.43 -9.01 -20.58
CA GLY A 260 1.31 -8.69 -19.69
C GLY A 260 1.37 -9.41 -18.34
N LYS A 261 2.58 -9.75 -17.86
CA LYS A 261 2.86 -10.53 -16.64
C LYS A 261 3.74 -9.79 -15.65
N SER A 262 3.72 -8.46 -15.67
CA SER A 262 4.53 -7.61 -14.79
C SER A 262 4.22 -7.90 -13.32
N THR A 263 2.95 -7.93 -12.92
CA THR A 263 2.55 -8.19 -11.53
C THR A 263 2.99 -9.57 -11.08
N ALA A 264 2.94 -10.58 -11.95
CA ALA A 264 3.46 -11.90 -11.64
C ALA A 264 4.98 -11.85 -11.38
N PHE A 265 5.75 -11.14 -12.21
CA PHE A 265 7.20 -10.97 -12.02
C PHE A 265 7.55 -10.21 -10.72
N LEU A 266 6.79 -9.17 -10.36
CA LEU A 266 6.96 -8.42 -9.12
C LEU A 266 6.77 -9.27 -7.85
N ASN A 267 6.16 -10.46 -7.98
CA ASN A 267 5.97 -11.43 -6.91
C ASN A 267 6.99 -12.59 -6.98
N THR A 268 8.21 -12.34 -7.46
CA THR A 268 9.30 -13.32 -7.56
C THR A 268 10.55 -12.91 -6.78
N ALA A 269 11.44 -13.86 -6.51
CA ALA A 269 12.74 -13.58 -5.90
C ALA A 269 13.66 -12.76 -6.83
N ASP A 270 13.49 -12.89 -8.16
CA ASP A 270 14.23 -12.09 -9.14
C ASP A 270 13.90 -10.60 -8.99
N TRP A 271 12.63 -10.26 -8.74
CA TRP A 271 12.25 -8.88 -8.41
C TRP A 271 12.87 -8.42 -7.08
N ASP A 272 12.87 -9.25 -6.04
CA ASP A 272 13.48 -8.90 -4.75
C ASP A 272 14.96 -8.52 -4.93
N LYS A 273 15.67 -9.32 -5.73
CA LYS A 273 17.06 -9.04 -6.07
C LYS A 273 17.21 -7.76 -6.91
N TYR A 274 16.31 -7.54 -7.87
CA TYR A 274 16.32 -6.32 -8.69
C TYR A 274 16.08 -5.06 -7.84
N THR A 275 15.14 -5.09 -6.89
CA THR A 275 14.90 -3.96 -6.00
C THR A 275 16.06 -3.73 -5.04
N ASP A 276 16.77 -4.77 -4.60
CA ASP A 276 18.00 -4.59 -3.80
C ASP A 276 19.07 -3.79 -4.56
N PHE A 277 19.25 -4.04 -5.85
CA PHE A 277 20.14 -3.23 -6.68
C PHE A 277 19.61 -1.81 -6.91
N GLY A 278 18.37 -1.69 -7.37
CA GLY A 278 17.83 -0.41 -7.81
C GLY A 278 17.46 0.55 -6.67
N ASN A 279 16.78 0.05 -5.63
CA ASN A 279 16.25 0.88 -4.54
C ASN A 279 17.15 0.91 -3.31
N PHE A 280 18.04 -0.09 -3.15
CA PHE A 280 18.87 -0.23 -1.96
C PHE A 280 20.37 -0.31 -2.26
N TYR A 281 20.79 0.24 -3.41
CA TYR A 281 22.20 0.41 -3.80
C TYR A 281 23.01 -0.89 -3.73
N GLY A 282 22.43 -1.99 -4.21
CA GLY A 282 23.05 -3.31 -4.19
C GLY A 282 23.04 -3.99 -2.82
N ASN A 283 22.53 -3.34 -1.78
CA ASN A 283 22.33 -3.89 -0.43
C ASN A 283 23.53 -4.79 0.00
N ARG A 284 23.23 -5.92 0.66
CA ARG A 284 24.16 -6.97 1.08
C ARG A 284 25.06 -7.52 -0.02
N TYR A 285 24.75 -7.31 -1.31
CA TYR A 285 25.56 -7.82 -2.42
C TYR A 285 26.85 -7.00 -2.64
N LEU A 286 26.89 -5.75 -2.20
CA LEU A 286 28.07 -4.88 -2.33
C LEU A 286 28.82 -4.64 -1.00
N PHE A 287 28.35 -5.24 0.10
CA PHE A 287 28.99 -5.10 1.42
C PHE A 287 30.41 -5.68 1.39
N GLY A 288 31.33 -4.99 2.06
CA GLY A 288 32.75 -5.32 2.05
C GLY A 288 33.56 -4.86 0.83
N LEU A 289 32.95 -4.30 -0.21
CA LEU A 289 33.70 -3.64 -1.29
C LEU A 289 34.38 -2.37 -0.78
N LYS A 290 35.60 -2.09 -1.26
CA LYS A 290 36.34 -0.90 -0.85
C LYS A 290 35.55 0.37 -1.15
N ASN A 291 35.46 1.25 -0.16
CA ASN A 291 34.75 2.54 -0.21
C ASN A 291 33.23 2.45 -0.45
N PHE A 292 32.63 1.26 -0.47
CA PHE A 292 31.18 1.15 -0.52
C PHE A 292 30.55 1.72 0.76
N PRO A 293 29.48 2.54 0.68
CA PRO A 293 28.90 3.21 1.84
C PRO A 293 28.02 2.28 2.68
N GLU A 294 28.61 1.22 3.22
CA GLU A 294 27.89 0.16 3.92
C GLU A 294 27.07 0.67 5.10
N GLU A 295 27.64 1.54 5.94
CA GLU A 295 26.91 2.12 7.08
C GLU A 295 25.69 2.94 6.66
N GLY A 296 25.81 3.71 5.57
CA GLY A 296 24.69 4.47 5.03
C GLY A 296 23.56 3.57 4.55
N VAL A 297 23.91 2.50 3.83
CA VAL A 297 22.93 1.50 3.38
C VAL A 297 22.26 0.80 4.57
N ARG A 298 23.02 0.44 5.62
CA ARG A 298 22.46 -0.14 6.85
C ARG A 298 21.50 0.81 7.56
N ASP A 299 21.82 2.10 7.64
CA ASP A 299 20.94 3.12 8.24
C ASP A 299 19.64 3.29 7.44
N MET A 300 19.71 3.32 6.12
CA MET A 300 18.53 3.35 5.24
C MET A 300 17.65 2.11 5.47
N LEU A 301 18.24 0.91 5.48
CA LEU A 301 17.52 -0.35 5.68
C LEU A 301 16.90 -0.46 7.07
N LYS A 302 17.52 0.13 8.09
CA LYS A 302 16.93 0.21 9.44
C LYS A 302 15.57 0.91 9.42
N TYR A 303 15.48 2.11 8.85
CA TYR A 303 14.21 2.85 8.81
C TYR A 303 13.21 2.23 7.83
N TRP A 304 13.69 1.64 6.73
CA TRP A 304 12.85 0.84 5.84
C TRP A 304 12.21 -0.34 6.59
N THR A 305 12.98 -1.03 7.42
CA THR A 305 12.50 -2.15 8.24
C THR A 305 11.44 -1.69 9.23
N LEU A 306 11.70 -0.60 9.96
CA LEU A 306 10.75 -0.04 10.92
C LEU A 306 9.42 0.40 10.27
N ARG A 307 9.45 0.93 9.03
CA ARG A 307 8.23 1.21 8.25
C ARG A 307 7.46 -0.07 7.96
N ASN A 308 8.13 -1.10 7.44
CA ASN A 308 7.51 -2.38 7.09
C ASN A 308 6.95 -3.11 8.31
N GLU A 309 7.62 -3.07 9.46
CA GLU A 309 7.10 -3.58 10.73
C GLU A 309 5.81 -2.89 11.14
N GLY A 310 5.78 -1.54 11.08
CA GLY A 310 4.56 -0.78 11.37
C GLY A 310 3.42 -1.09 10.40
N MET A 311 3.73 -1.31 9.12
CA MET A 311 2.73 -1.72 8.12
C MET A 311 2.15 -3.11 8.43
N CYS A 312 3.02 -4.08 8.76
CA CYS A 312 2.60 -5.43 9.14
C CYS A 312 1.72 -5.42 10.40
N GLN A 313 2.11 -4.64 11.41
CA GLN A 313 1.33 -4.46 12.63
C GLN A 313 -0.04 -3.86 12.34
N ASN A 314 -0.11 -2.82 11.51
CA ASN A 314 -1.36 -2.21 11.08
C ASN A 314 -2.29 -3.22 10.38
N ILE A 315 -1.77 -4.07 9.48
CA ILE A 315 -2.58 -5.11 8.82
C ILE A 315 -3.21 -6.02 9.87
N VAL A 316 -2.40 -6.61 10.74
CA VAL A 316 -2.84 -7.63 11.70
C VAL A 316 -3.82 -7.04 12.72
N ASP A 317 -3.50 -5.90 13.31
CA ASP A 317 -4.34 -5.26 14.33
C ASP A 317 -5.69 -4.84 13.75
N ARG A 318 -5.69 -4.24 12.57
CA ARG A 318 -6.92 -3.75 11.93
C ARG A 318 -7.77 -4.91 11.43
N ALA A 319 -7.17 -5.96 10.88
CA ALA A 319 -7.88 -7.17 10.47
C ALA A 319 -8.57 -7.84 11.67
N ARG A 320 -7.83 -8.04 12.78
CA ARG A 320 -8.38 -8.62 14.02
C ARG A 320 -9.44 -7.74 14.65
N LYS A 321 -9.26 -6.42 14.64
CA LYS A 321 -10.24 -5.46 15.16
C LYS A 321 -11.60 -5.57 14.47
N ILE A 322 -11.61 -5.88 13.16
CA ILE A 322 -12.85 -6.08 12.40
C ILE A 322 -13.29 -7.55 12.33
N GLY A 323 -12.55 -8.46 12.96
CA GLY A 323 -12.83 -9.90 12.93
C GLY A 323 -12.61 -10.57 11.57
N ALA A 324 -11.78 -9.98 10.70
CA ALA A 324 -11.41 -10.58 9.42
C ALA A 324 -10.54 -11.83 9.64
N LYS A 325 -10.84 -12.88 8.88
CA LYS A 325 -10.07 -14.14 8.87
C LYS A 325 -9.19 -14.25 7.64
N ARG A 326 -9.62 -13.64 6.53
CA ARG A 326 -8.89 -13.63 5.26
C ARG A 326 -8.76 -12.22 4.75
N VAL A 327 -7.57 -11.79 4.37
CA VAL A 327 -7.36 -10.45 3.82
C VAL A 327 -6.46 -10.48 2.59
N VAL A 328 -6.73 -9.60 1.64
CA VAL A 328 -5.79 -9.30 0.55
C VAL A 328 -4.99 -8.06 0.94
N VAL A 329 -3.68 -8.12 0.75
CA VAL A 329 -2.75 -7.01 1.02
C VAL A 329 -2.13 -6.57 -0.30
N GLY A 330 -2.38 -5.32 -0.69
CA GLY A 330 -1.85 -4.69 -1.89
C GLY A 330 -0.85 -3.58 -1.56
N VAL A 331 0.39 -3.72 -2.02
CA VAL A 331 1.50 -2.80 -1.70
C VAL A 331 2.49 -2.67 -2.85
N GLY A 332 3.23 -1.56 -2.88
CA GLY A 332 4.37 -1.38 -3.77
C GLY A 332 5.37 -2.54 -3.65
N ALA A 333 5.84 -3.04 -4.79
CA ALA A 333 6.55 -4.31 -4.85
C ALA A 333 7.89 -4.35 -4.08
N SER A 334 8.51 -3.20 -3.80
CA SER A 334 9.73 -3.10 -2.98
C SER A 334 9.53 -3.50 -1.52
N HIS A 335 8.28 -3.58 -1.04
CA HIS A 335 7.95 -4.02 0.31
C HIS A 335 7.88 -5.55 0.47
N ARG A 336 7.81 -6.30 -0.64
CA ARG A 336 7.39 -7.69 -0.65
C ARG A 336 8.23 -8.62 0.23
N GLU A 337 9.53 -8.73 -0.03
CA GLU A 337 10.42 -9.68 0.67
C GLU A 337 10.29 -9.51 2.19
N LEU A 338 10.43 -8.25 2.64
CA LEU A 338 10.48 -7.91 4.05
C LEU A 338 9.12 -8.06 4.73
N MET A 339 8.03 -7.55 4.16
CA MET A 339 6.71 -7.71 4.77
C MET A 339 6.26 -9.16 4.80
N VAL A 340 6.51 -9.94 3.74
CA VAL A 340 6.14 -11.36 3.73
C VAL A 340 6.89 -12.12 4.82
N LYS A 341 8.18 -11.83 5.01
CA LYS A 341 8.96 -12.40 6.11
C LYS A 341 8.37 -12.01 7.48
N LEU A 342 8.20 -10.71 7.73
CA LEU A 342 7.70 -10.20 9.01
C LEU A 342 6.29 -10.75 9.34
N LEU A 343 5.38 -10.76 8.37
CA LEU A 343 4.02 -11.28 8.56
C LEU A 343 4.01 -12.78 8.88
N LYS A 344 4.89 -13.59 8.26
CA LYS A 344 5.01 -15.03 8.56
C LYS A 344 5.51 -15.30 9.98
N GLU A 345 6.25 -14.35 10.57
CA GLU A 345 6.74 -14.44 11.94
C GLU A 345 5.69 -13.98 12.97
N MET A 346 4.60 -13.33 12.55
CA MET A 346 3.55 -12.86 13.45
C MET A 346 2.65 -14.01 13.93
N PRO A 347 2.32 -14.08 15.24
CA PRO A 347 1.52 -15.18 15.79
C PRO A 347 0.17 -15.33 15.11
N GLY A 348 -0.19 -16.55 14.70
CA GLY A 348 -1.49 -16.85 14.09
C GLY A 348 -1.71 -16.29 12.68
N VAL A 349 -0.65 -15.84 12.01
CA VAL A 349 -0.72 -15.32 10.63
C VAL A 349 -0.19 -16.36 9.64
N THR A 350 -0.95 -16.62 8.58
CA THR A 350 -0.52 -17.42 7.43
C THR A 350 -0.46 -16.52 6.20
N VAL A 351 0.64 -16.55 5.46
CA VAL A 351 0.84 -15.68 4.28
C VAL A 351 1.04 -16.53 3.04
N TYR A 352 0.21 -16.26 2.02
CA TYR A 352 0.38 -16.75 0.67
C TYR A 352 0.80 -15.58 -0.23
N THR A 353 1.86 -15.72 -1.00
CA THR A 353 2.15 -14.75 -2.06
C THR A 353 1.30 -15.03 -3.30
N LEU A 354 1.13 -14.02 -4.17
CA LEU A 354 0.35 -14.15 -5.40
C LEU A 354 0.70 -15.39 -6.22
N ASN A 355 1.98 -15.70 -6.38
CA ASN A 355 2.43 -16.81 -7.22
C ASN A 355 2.33 -18.18 -6.52
N GLU A 356 2.41 -18.20 -5.18
CA GLU A 356 2.30 -19.43 -4.39
C GLU A 356 0.85 -19.89 -4.19
N TYR A 357 -0.10 -18.96 -4.09
CA TYR A 357 -1.50 -19.30 -3.83
C TYR A 357 -2.12 -20.10 -4.99
N GLN A 358 -2.61 -21.30 -4.71
CA GLN A 358 -3.36 -22.14 -5.64
C GLN A 358 -4.79 -22.30 -5.09
N PRO A 359 -5.82 -21.80 -5.82
CA PRO A 359 -7.22 -21.81 -5.41
C PRO A 359 -7.83 -23.17 -5.05
#